data_AF-A0A840G1R7-F1
#
_entry.id   AF-A0A840G1R7-F1
#
_cell.length_a   1.000
_cell.length_b   1.000
_cell.length_c   1.000
_cell.angle_alpha   90.00
_cell.angle_beta   90.00
_cell.angle_gamma   90.00
#
_symmetry.space_group_name_H-M   'P 1'
#
loop_
_entity.id
_entity.type
_entity.pdbx_description
1 polymer ?
#
loop_
_entity_poly.entity_id
_entity_poly.type
_entity_poly.pdbx_seq_one_letter_code
_entity_poly.pdbx_strand_id
1 'polypeptide(L)' 'MKTLKQQHEEYLARVKAKGAKTLTFVTPCCGKTVEDMAAHAGETWDTLATCPHCETIYWKVATDSEIVATIPDKAA' A
#
# COMPACT_ATOMS: atom_id res chain seq x y z
N MET A 1 -11.76 19.96 -0.57
CA MET A 1 -10.46 19.30 -0.36
C MET A 1 -10.69 17.80 -0.37
N LYS A 2 -9.87 17.00 -1.06
CA LYS A 2 -10.05 15.53 -1.13
C LYS A 2 -9.46 14.87 0.11
N THR A 3 -10.08 13.81 0.61
CA THR A 3 -9.51 12.98 1.67
C THR A 3 -8.35 12.12 1.15
N LEU A 4 -7.50 11.61 2.05
CA LEU A 4 -6.41 10.71 1.65
C LEU A 4 -6.95 9.45 0.95
N LYS A 5 -8.09 8.92 1.40
CA LYS A 5 -8.78 7.81 0.75
C LYS A 5 -9.13 8.11 -0.70
N GLN A 6 -9.74 9.28 -0.97
CA GLN A 6 -10.10 9.69 -2.33
C GLN A 6 -8.85 9.86 -3.22
N GLN A 7 -7.78 10.43 -2.68
CA GLN A 7 -6.51 10.56 -3.41
C GLN A 7 -5.90 9.19 -3.77
N HIS A 8 -5.99 8.22 -2.84
CA HIS A 8 -5.55 6.84 -3.06
C HIS A 8 -6.38 6.12 -4.13
N GLU A 9 -7.70 6.25 -4.07
CA GLU A 9 -8.62 5.67 -5.08
C GLU A 9 -8.33 6.23 -6.48
N GLU A 10 -8.07 7.54 -6.59
CA GLU A 10 -7.67 8.15 -7.85
C GLU A 10 -6.30 7.68 -8.34
N TYR A 11 -5.35 7.45 -7.43
CA TYR A 11 -4.06 6.84 -7.75
C TYR A 11 -4.25 5.43 -8.32
N LEU A 12 -5.02 4.57 -7.64
CA LEU A 12 -5.30 3.21 -8.12
C LEU A 12 -5.97 3.19 -9.48
N ALA A 13 -6.94 4.08 -9.71
CA ALA A 13 -7.60 4.20 -11.01
C ALA A 13 -6.59 4.51 -12.13
N ARG A 14 -5.64 5.44 -11.88
CA ARG A 14 -4.60 5.78 -12.86
C ARG A 14 -3.62 4.64 -13.10
N VAL A 15 -3.23 3.91 -12.05
CA VAL A 15 -2.29 2.78 -12.13
C VAL A 15 -2.93 1.62 -12.92
N LYS A 16 -4.18 1.28 -12.62
CA LYS A 16 -4.95 0.25 -13.34
C LYS A 16 -5.18 0.61 -14.80
N ALA A 17 -5.52 1.87 -15.09
CA ALA A 17 -5.70 2.34 -16.47
C ALA A 17 -4.42 2.23 -17.31
N LYS A 18 -3.24 2.23 -16.67
CA LYS A 18 -1.95 2.00 -17.31
C LYS A 18 -1.56 0.51 -17.42
N GLY A 19 -2.43 -0.40 -17.00
CA GLY A 19 -2.19 -1.85 -17.05
C GLY A 19 -1.23 -2.38 -15.97
N ALA A 20 -0.92 -1.58 -14.95
CA ALA A 20 -0.04 -2.03 -13.87
C ALA A 20 -0.75 -3.06 -12.96
N LYS A 21 0.01 -4.07 -12.52
CA LYS A 21 -0.46 -5.08 -11.58
C LYS A 21 -0.69 -4.45 -10.20
N THR A 22 -1.81 -4.81 -9.59
CA THR A 22 -2.17 -4.38 -8.23
C THR A 22 -2.39 -5.61 -7.36
N LEU A 23 -2.10 -5.45 -6.06
CA LEU A 23 -2.25 -6.49 -5.05
C LEU A 23 -3.01 -5.91 -3.87
N THR A 24 -3.65 -6.79 -3.11
CA THR A 24 -4.35 -6.42 -1.88
C THR A 24 -3.58 -6.95 -0.68
N PHE A 25 -3.56 -6.17 0.40
CA PHE A 25 -2.98 -6.55 1.68
C PHE A 25 -3.78 -5.96 2.82
N VAL A 26 -3.61 -6.51 4.02
CA VAL A 26 -4.24 -6.01 5.25
C VAL A 26 -3.26 -5.05 5.92
N THR A 27 -3.73 -3.83 6.23
CA THR A 27 -2.86 -2.85 6.91
C THR A 27 -2.63 -3.23 8.38
N PRO A 28 -1.40 -3.06 8.89
CA PRO A 28 -1.07 -3.39 10.29
C PRO A 28 -1.70 -2.43 11.30
N CYS A 29 -2.07 -1.21 10.89
CA CYS A 29 -2.57 -0.16 11.78
C CYS A 29 -4.05 -0.32 12.19
N CYS A 30 -4.91 -0.72 11.25
CA CYS A 30 -6.36 -0.76 11.47
C CYS A 30 -7.03 -2.01 10.91
N GLY A 31 -6.25 -2.96 10.37
CA GLY A 31 -6.75 -4.24 9.86
C GLY A 31 -7.60 -4.13 8.60
N LYS A 32 -7.63 -2.96 7.93
CA LYS A 32 -8.40 -2.79 6.71
C LYS A 32 -7.61 -3.25 5.50
N THR A 33 -8.31 -3.82 4.53
CA THR A 33 -7.71 -4.15 3.24
C THR A 33 -7.43 -2.88 2.44
N VAL A 34 -6.24 -2.82 1.87
CA VAL A 34 -5.81 -1.79 0.92
C VAL A 34 -5.33 -2.50 -0.33
N GLU A 35 -5.70 -1.94 -1.47
CA GLU A 35 -5.12 -2.31 -2.76
C GLU A 35 -4.00 -1.32 -3.09
N ASP A 36 -2.90 -1.80 -3.66
CA ASP A 36 -1.76 -0.98 -4.06
C ASP A 36 -1.00 -1.61 -5.23
N MET A 37 -0.10 -0.85 -5.85
CA MET A 37 0.72 -1.30 -6.97
C MET A 37 1.72 -2.38 -6.53
N ALA A 38 1.76 -3.47 -7.29
CA ALA A 38 2.80 -4.49 -7.15
C ALA A 38 4.13 -3.99 -7.73
N ALA A 39 5.24 -4.52 -7.24
CA ALA A 39 6.53 -4.30 -7.90
C ALA A 39 6.56 -4.96 -9.29
N HIS A 40 7.48 -4.51 -10.15
CA HIS A 40 7.73 -5.21 -11.41
C HIS A 40 8.30 -6.61 -11.16
N ALA A 41 8.18 -7.50 -12.14
CA ALA A 41 8.65 -8.87 -12.02
C ALA A 41 10.13 -8.92 -11.65
N GLY A 42 10.46 -9.63 -10.57
CA GLY A 42 11.83 -9.75 -10.04
C GLY A 42 12.32 -8.55 -9.22
N GLU A 43 11.51 -7.50 -9.06
CA GLU A 43 11.85 -6.34 -8.22
C GLU A 43 11.27 -6.46 -6.80
N THR A 44 11.84 -5.69 -5.89
CA THR A 44 11.32 -5.48 -4.53
C THR A 44 11.39 -4.00 -4.23
N TRP A 45 10.26 -3.42 -3.81
CA TRP A 45 10.18 -2.01 -3.43
C TRP A 45 9.82 -1.89 -1.97
N ASP A 46 10.63 -1.17 -1.22
CA ASP A 46 10.33 -0.76 0.14
C ASP A 46 9.98 0.72 0.21
N THR A 47 9.00 1.07 1.04
CA THR A 47 8.55 2.46 1.16
C THR A 47 7.84 2.70 2.49
N LEU A 48 7.94 3.94 2.99
CA LEU A 48 7.02 4.43 4.01
C LEU A 48 5.71 4.84 3.35
N ALA A 49 4.61 4.25 3.81
CA ALA A 49 3.27 4.52 3.28
C ALA A 49 2.34 4.99 4.39
N THR A 50 1.34 5.80 4.01
CA THR A 50 0.30 6.30 4.91
C THR A 50 -0.99 5.55 4.66
N CYS A 51 -1.64 5.05 5.72
CA CYS A 51 -2.89 4.32 5.57
C CYS A 51 -4.01 5.23 5.07
N PRO A 52 -4.67 4.93 3.94
CA PRO A 52 -5.76 5.77 3.42
C PRO A 52 -7.00 5.78 4.31
N HIS A 53 -7.09 4.86 5.29
CA HIS A 53 -8.26 4.72 6.15
C HIS A 53 -8.13 5.37 7.53
N CYS A 54 -6.93 5.39 8.11
CA CYS A 54 -6.68 5.92 9.46
C CYS A 54 -5.42 6.79 9.56
N GLU A 55 -4.76 7.04 8.43
CA GLU A 55 -3.64 7.99 8.28
C GLU A 55 -2.37 7.63 9.07
N THR A 56 -2.32 6.45 9.70
CA THR A 56 -1.12 5.91 10.34
C THR A 56 -0.05 5.58 9.29
N ILE A 57 1.20 5.93 9.58
CA ILE A 57 2.36 5.59 8.75
C ILE A 57 2.82 4.16 9.09
N TYR A 58 3.14 3.38 8.07
CA TYR A 58 3.70 2.03 8.18
C TYR A 58 4.80 1.81 7.14
N TRP A 59 5.66 0.83 7.39
CA TRP A 59 6.64 0.35 6.42
C TRP A 59 5.99 -0.70 5.53
N LYS A 60 6.17 -0.59 4.21
CA LYS A 60 5.61 -1.50 3.21
C LYS A 60 6.73 -2.05 2.34
N VAL A 61 6.73 -3.36 2.13
CA VAL A 61 7.57 -4.05 1.14
C VAL A 61 6.64 -4.70 0.11
N ALA A 62 6.83 -4.38 -1.16
CA ALA A 62 6.06 -4.93 -2.28
C ALA A 62 6.98 -5.71 -3.21
N THR A 63 6.55 -6.92 -3.57
CA THR A 63 7.10 -7.72 -4.66
C THR A 63 6.10 -7.74 -5.82
N ASP A 64 6.39 -8.54 -6.85
CA ASP A 64 5.47 -8.79 -7.95
C ASP A 64 4.24 -9.62 -7.55
N SER A 65 4.26 -10.27 -6.39
CA SER A 65 3.28 -11.28 -5.97
C SER A 65 2.71 -11.04 -4.58
N GLU A 66 3.37 -10.24 -3.74
CA GLU A 66 2.94 -9.98 -2.37
C GLU A 66 3.21 -8.52 -1.95
N ILE A 67 2.39 -8.01 -1.04
CA ILE A 67 2.66 -6.77 -0.30
C ILE A 67 2.57 -7.09 1.19
N VAL A 68 3.65 -6.82 1.92
CA VAL A 68 3.71 -6.95 3.38
C VAL A 68 3.89 -5.57 3.99
N ALA A 69 3.09 -5.27 5.01
CA ALA A 69 3.15 -4.01 5.72
C ALA A 69 3.34 -4.26 7.23
N THR A 70 4.22 -3.48 7.84
CA THR A 70 4.56 -3.59 9.26
C THR A 70 4.58 -2.21 9.90
N ILE A 71 4.18 -2.14 11.16
CA ILE A 71 4.54 -1.03 12.04
C ILE A 71 5.62 -1.60 12.94
N PRO A 72 6.82 -0.99 13.01
CA PRO A 72 7.79 -1.40 13.99
C PRO A 72 7.17 -1.22 15.38
N ASP A 73 6.87 -2.32 16.06
CA ASP A 73 6.71 -2.28 17.50
C ASP A 73 8.05 -1.78 18.05
N LYS A 74 8.01 -0.78 18.95
CA LYS A 74 9.18 -0.51 19.81
C LYS A 74 9.61 -1.87 20.35
N ALA A 75 10.86 -2.25 20.07
CA ALA A 75 11.47 -3.50 20.50
C ALA A 75 10.88 -3.97 21.84
N ALA A 76 10.31 -5.18 21.84
CA ALA A 76 9.95 -5.86 23.06
C ALA A 76 11.16 -5.97 23.99
#